data_AF-A0A1Q5UF03-F1
#
_entry.id   AF-A0A1Q5UF03-F1
#
_cell.length_a   1.000
_cell.length_b   1.000
_cell.length_c   1.000
_cell.angle_alpha   90.00
_cell.angle_beta   90.00
_cell.angle_gamma   90.00
#
_symmetry.space_group_name_H-M   'P 1'
#
loop_
_entity.id
_entity.type
_entity.pdbx_description
1 polymer ?
#
loop_
_entity_poly.entity_id
_entity_poly.type
_entity_poly.pdbx_seq_one_letter_code
_entity_poly.pdbx_strand_id
1 'polypeptide(L)'
;MKALHAIGHLNFMLPVRSCPLLRILNKPTCIQSRHPGRRTHFSDGRIPFSPTGKVPWEGIHMSRCNTHLKKPDLPWGFSIYRCTYKDDKAWERILQLLQDSVEEFLEEGAPDLIPYHQLVINDDVTNFDGATSHEIRDHFNAWVKEQLSLVANYPERLHMFGGSCPEYSFGARFNYALFVDDICLESLDHMTSPVVKILYKQWGNLTPEERNYKIHPDWHDGTTEMDEEDVGWMYMCADEYVELYDKFEWSYFDMWYAFYMRPPLMDGQVPERRGDRSELPGFWRIKK
;
A
#
# COMPACT_ATOMS: atom_id res chain seq x y z
N MET A 1 -22.89 -76.47 7.33
CA MET A 1 -21.44 -76.63 7.55
C MET A 1 -20.68 -75.93 6.43
N LYS A 2 -20.23 -74.69 6.66
CA LYS A 2 -19.17 -74.03 5.88
C LYS A 2 -18.36 -73.16 6.87
N ALA A 3 -17.08 -73.44 6.95
CA ALA A 3 -16.00 -72.74 7.67
C ALA A 3 -14.72 -73.07 6.86
N LEU A 4 -13.66 -72.26 6.71
CA LEU A 4 -13.17 -70.95 7.16
C LEU A 4 -12.54 -70.29 5.91
N HIS A 5 -12.44 -68.97 5.74
CA HIS A 5 -11.45 -68.12 6.40
C HIS A 5 -11.90 -66.65 6.32
N ALA A 6 -11.85 -65.98 7.48
CA ALA A 6 -12.07 -64.55 7.64
C ALA A 6 -10.72 -63.85 7.80
N ILE A 7 -10.52 -62.73 7.12
CA ILE A 7 -9.53 -61.70 7.45
C ILE A 7 -10.32 -60.40 7.59
N GLY A 8 -10.38 -59.90 8.82
CA GLY A 8 -11.09 -58.67 9.18
C GLY A 8 -10.28 -57.44 8.80
N HIS A 9 -10.93 -56.52 8.08
CA HIS A 9 -10.46 -55.14 7.96
C HIS A 9 -10.93 -54.36 9.19
N LEU A 10 -9.99 -53.89 10.00
CA LEU A 10 -10.23 -52.93 11.07
C LEU A 10 -10.50 -51.55 10.42
N ASN A 11 -11.74 -51.07 10.57
CA ASN A 11 -12.09 -49.68 10.29
C ASN A 11 -11.59 -48.79 11.44
N PHE A 12 -10.54 -48.02 11.21
CA PHE A 12 -10.25 -46.82 12.01
C PHE A 12 -11.00 -45.64 11.38
N MET A 13 -12.18 -45.33 11.91
CA MET A 13 -12.79 -44.00 11.73
C MET A 13 -12.01 -43.00 12.57
N LEU A 14 -11.35 -42.04 11.91
CA LEU A 14 -10.93 -40.78 12.51
C LEU A 14 -11.91 -39.68 12.05
N PRO A 15 -12.31 -38.75 12.93
CA PRO A 15 -13.25 -37.70 12.57
C PRO A 15 -12.58 -36.69 11.66
N VAL A 16 -13.09 -36.56 10.43
CA VAL A 16 -12.76 -35.46 9.51
C VAL A 16 -13.35 -34.19 10.11
N ARG A 17 -12.55 -33.45 10.88
CA ARG A 17 -12.82 -32.04 11.17
C ARG A 17 -12.59 -31.28 9.87
N SER A 18 -13.66 -30.74 9.31
CA SER A 18 -13.62 -29.79 8.21
C SER A 18 -12.90 -28.51 8.66
N CYS A 19 -11.60 -28.43 8.40
CA CYS A 19 -10.85 -27.18 8.47
C CYS A 19 -11.20 -26.31 7.26
N PRO A 20 -11.60 -25.04 7.43
CA PRO A 20 -11.77 -24.10 6.33
C PRO A 20 -10.40 -23.53 5.95
N LEU A 21 -9.49 -24.37 5.44
CA LEU A 21 -8.15 -23.97 5.00
C LEU A 21 -7.98 -23.95 3.47
N LEU A 22 -9.04 -24.24 2.71
CA LEU A 22 -8.93 -24.52 1.28
C LEU A 22 -9.27 -23.36 0.32
N ARG A 23 -9.39 -22.11 0.79
CA ARG A 23 -9.66 -20.96 -0.11
C ARG A 23 -8.67 -19.80 -0.06
N ILE A 24 -7.71 -19.79 0.88
CA ILE A 24 -6.67 -18.75 0.95
C ILE A 24 -5.60 -18.93 -0.16
N LEU A 25 -5.58 -20.09 -0.84
CA LEU A 25 -4.62 -20.41 -1.90
C LEU A 25 -5.06 -20.04 -3.32
N ASN A 26 -6.27 -19.49 -3.50
CA ASN A 26 -6.75 -19.00 -4.81
C ASN A 26 -6.74 -17.47 -4.90
N LYS A 27 -5.70 -16.81 -4.37
CA LYS A 27 -5.36 -15.46 -4.85
C LYS A 27 -4.99 -15.59 -6.33
N PRO A 28 -5.42 -14.68 -7.22
CA PRO A 28 -4.99 -14.72 -8.61
C PRO A 28 -3.47 -14.79 -8.64
N THR A 29 -2.95 -15.74 -9.42
CA THR A 29 -1.53 -15.93 -9.72
C THR A 29 -0.98 -14.69 -10.42
N CYS A 30 -0.78 -13.61 -9.66
CA CYS A 30 0.07 -12.51 -10.01
C CYS A 30 1.39 -12.81 -9.31
N ILE A 31 2.30 -13.42 -10.08
CA ILE A 31 3.72 -13.64 -9.82
C ILE A 31 4.10 -13.45 -8.34
N GLN A 32 4.01 -14.52 -7.53
CA GLN A 32 4.88 -14.62 -6.37
C GLN A 32 6.29 -14.76 -6.91
N SER A 33 6.95 -13.64 -7.14
CA SER A 33 8.38 -13.54 -7.39
C SER A 33 9.09 -14.24 -6.23
N ARG A 34 9.48 -15.50 -6.46
CA ARG A 34 10.44 -16.21 -5.62
C ARG A 34 11.83 -15.65 -5.91
N HIS A 35 12.06 -14.41 -5.54
CA HIS A 35 13.40 -13.88 -5.42
C HIS A 35 13.69 -13.65 -3.94
N PRO A 36 14.72 -14.29 -3.37
CA PRO A 36 15.25 -13.90 -2.07
C PRO A 36 15.94 -12.54 -2.30
N GLY A 37 15.12 -11.48 -2.34
CA GLY A 37 15.60 -10.11 -2.33
C GLY A 37 16.33 -9.90 -1.02
N ARG A 38 17.65 -9.82 -1.09
CA ARG A 38 18.49 -9.35 0.00
C ARG A 38 17.93 -7.99 0.39
N ARG A 39 17.39 -7.83 1.61
CA ARG A 39 16.99 -6.52 2.15
C ARG A 39 18.20 -5.61 2.08
N THR A 40 18.26 -4.77 1.08
CA THR A 40 19.23 -3.69 1.00
C THR A 40 18.72 -2.61 1.92
N HIS A 41 19.35 -2.46 3.08
CA HIS A 41 19.24 -1.24 3.87
C HIS A 41 19.69 -0.08 2.98
N PHE A 42 18.74 0.60 2.35
CA PHE A 42 18.97 1.88 1.69
C PHE A 42 18.77 3.00 2.71
N SER A 43 19.44 2.88 3.85
CA SER A 43 19.47 3.90 4.89
C SER A 43 20.64 4.83 4.64
N ASP A 44 20.47 5.73 3.67
CA ASP A 44 21.06 7.07 3.70
C ASP A 44 20.07 7.99 2.98
N GLY A 45 19.10 8.50 3.74
CA GLY A 45 17.90 9.23 3.30
C GLY A 45 18.18 10.62 2.71
N ARG A 46 19.12 10.71 1.77
CA ARG A 46 19.48 11.92 1.03
C ARG A 46 19.85 11.67 -0.43
N ILE A 47 19.81 10.42 -0.89
CA ILE A 47 20.17 10.09 -2.27
C ILE A 47 18.91 9.69 -3.04
N PRO A 48 18.49 10.48 -4.05
CA PRO A 48 17.37 10.13 -4.91
C PRO A 48 17.55 8.73 -5.50
N PHE A 49 16.49 7.93 -5.48
CA PHE A 49 16.51 6.60 -6.07
C PHE A 49 16.55 6.72 -7.60
N SER A 50 17.74 6.61 -8.18
CA SER A 50 17.90 6.52 -9.65
C SER A 50 18.46 5.15 -10.01
N PRO A 51 17.62 4.23 -10.51
CA PRO A 51 18.08 2.94 -11.06
C PRO A 51 19.15 3.11 -12.14
N THR A 52 19.13 4.23 -12.86
CA THR A 52 20.11 4.52 -13.91
C THR A 52 21.31 5.36 -13.44
N GLY A 53 21.20 6.00 -12.27
CA GLY A 53 22.17 6.93 -11.71
C GLY A 53 22.30 8.25 -12.50
N LYS A 54 21.37 8.56 -13.40
CA LYS A 54 21.53 9.65 -14.39
C LYS A 54 20.83 10.95 -14.01
N VAL A 55 19.71 10.86 -13.32
CA VAL A 55 18.88 12.02 -12.94
C VAL A 55 18.30 11.80 -11.55
N PRO A 56 18.37 12.81 -10.65
CA PRO A 56 17.55 12.83 -9.44
C PRO A 56 16.08 12.60 -9.79
N TRP A 57 15.34 11.93 -8.92
CA TRP A 57 13.87 11.82 -9.03
C TRP A 57 13.39 11.24 -10.38
N GLU A 58 14.11 10.23 -10.88
CA GLU A 58 13.88 9.63 -12.19
C GLU A 58 12.46 9.06 -12.32
N GLY A 59 11.93 8.47 -11.25
CA GLY A 59 10.55 8.00 -11.20
C GLY A 59 9.57 9.15 -11.39
N ILE A 60 9.74 10.27 -10.70
CA ILE A 60 8.83 11.42 -10.87
C ILE A 60 8.88 11.96 -12.31
N HIS A 61 10.08 12.10 -12.91
CA HIS A 61 10.20 12.46 -14.32
C HIS A 61 9.48 11.46 -15.24
N MET A 62 9.69 10.15 -15.01
CA MET A 62 9.03 9.08 -15.77
C MET A 62 7.51 9.13 -15.66
N SER A 63 6.97 9.54 -14.50
CA SER A 63 5.54 9.68 -14.28
C SER A 63 4.88 10.71 -15.22
N ARG A 64 5.67 11.65 -15.74
CA ARG A 64 5.24 12.72 -16.64
C ARG A 64 5.64 12.49 -18.10
N CYS A 65 6.58 11.58 -18.37
CA CYS A 65 7.04 11.28 -19.72
C CYS A 65 5.93 10.70 -20.60
N ASN A 66 5.99 10.98 -21.91
CA ASN A 66 5.15 10.28 -22.88
C ASN A 66 5.56 8.81 -22.92
N THR A 67 4.61 7.91 -22.70
CA THR A 67 4.86 6.47 -22.87
C THR A 67 3.96 5.93 -23.96
N HIS A 68 4.18 4.69 -24.38
CA HIS A 68 3.28 4.05 -25.35
C HIS A 68 1.83 3.90 -24.81
N LEU A 69 1.64 4.01 -23.49
CA LEU A 69 0.37 3.77 -22.81
C LEU A 69 -0.29 5.06 -22.31
N LYS A 70 0.50 6.02 -21.85
CA LYS A 70 0.05 7.20 -21.08
C LYS A 70 0.43 8.49 -21.80
N LYS A 71 -0.50 9.44 -21.85
CA LYS A 71 -0.27 10.80 -22.36
C LYS A 71 0.83 11.49 -21.53
N PRO A 72 1.66 12.36 -22.14
CA PRO A 72 2.66 13.13 -21.40
C PRO A 72 2.05 14.19 -20.49
N ASP A 73 2.91 14.80 -19.68
CA ASP A 73 2.68 16.01 -18.88
C ASP A 73 1.58 15.91 -17.81
N LEU A 74 1.13 14.69 -17.51
CA LEU A 74 0.16 14.44 -16.44
C LEU A 74 0.74 14.88 -15.09
N PRO A 75 -0.07 15.52 -14.23
CA PRO A 75 0.36 15.87 -12.89
C PRO A 75 0.81 14.63 -12.12
N TRP A 76 1.77 14.82 -11.22
CA TRP A 76 2.25 13.77 -10.33
C TRP A 76 1.73 14.02 -8.91
N GLY A 77 1.74 12.97 -8.08
CA GLY A 77 1.25 13.01 -6.71
C GLY A 77 0.10 12.02 -6.48
N PHE A 78 -0.13 11.70 -5.21
CA PHE A 78 -1.10 10.68 -4.82
C PHE A 78 -2.54 11.21 -4.74
N SER A 79 -3.49 10.27 -4.82
CA SER A 79 -4.84 10.48 -4.31
C SER A 79 -4.83 10.31 -2.80
N ILE A 80 -5.38 11.24 -2.04
CA ILE A 80 -5.41 11.21 -0.58
C ILE A 80 -6.86 11.26 -0.07
N TYR A 81 -7.16 10.41 0.92
CA TYR A 81 -8.49 10.29 1.51
C TYR A 81 -8.48 10.74 2.97
N ARG A 82 -9.43 11.61 3.30
CA ARG A 82 -9.69 11.99 4.69
C ARG A 82 -10.67 11.00 5.31
N CYS A 83 -10.17 10.11 6.17
CA CYS A 83 -10.97 9.05 6.81
C CYS A 83 -11.46 9.42 8.22
N THR A 84 -11.13 10.61 8.70
CA THR A 84 -11.61 11.12 9.99
C THR A 84 -11.80 12.64 9.94
N TYR A 85 -12.86 13.09 10.58
CA TYR A 85 -13.27 14.50 10.60
C TYR A 85 -13.23 15.09 12.02
N LYS A 86 -12.50 14.44 12.93
CA LYS A 86 -12.43 14.82 14.34
C LYS A 86 -11.55 16.05 14.60
N ASP A 87 -10.59 16.31 13.72
CA ASP A 87 -9.67 17.44 13.85
C ASP A 87 -9.29 18.00 12.47
N ASP A 88 -9.87 19.16 12.12
CA ASP A 88 -9.58 19.87 10.86
C ASP A 88 -8.16 20.43 10.84
N LYS A 89 -7.63 20.91 11.97
CA LYS A 89 -6.32 21.54 12.03
C LYS A 89 -5.21 20.51 11.87
N ALA A 90 -5.36 19.35 12.50
CA ALA A 90 -4.44 18.24 12.32
C ALA A 90 -4.44 17.76 10.86
N TRP A 91 -5.61 17.67 10.23
CA TRP A 91 -5.73 17.33 8.82
C TRP A 91 -5.01 18.33 7.91
N GLU A 92 -5.24 19.63 8.08
CA GLU A 92 -4.53 20.69 7.36
C GLU A 92 -3.02 20.60 7.59
N ARG A 93 -2.57 20.27 8.81
CA ARG A 93 -1.15 20.11 9.12
C ARG A 93 -0.52 18.93 8.40
N ILE A 94 -1.22 17.79 8.28
CA ILE A 94 -0.75 16.65 7.48
C ILE A 94 -0.61 17.05 6.02
N LEU A 95 -1.60 17.73 5.42
CA LEU A 95 -1.51 18.20 4.04
C LEU A 95 -0.33 19.16 3.84
N GLN A 96 -0.10 20.05 4.79
CA GLN A 96 1.05 20.97 4.76
C GLN A 96 2.37 20.21 4.81
N LEU A 97 2.52 19.20 5.67
CA LEU A 97 3.76 18.40 5.74
C LEU A 97 4.06 17.69 4.41
N LEU A 98 3.05 17.16 3.74
CA LEU A 98 3.23 16.54 2.42
C LEU A 98 3.65 17.56 1.36
N GLN A 99 3.14 18.80 1.43
CA GLN A 99 3.54 19.89 0.53
C GLN A 99 4.95 20.40 0.84
N ASP A 100 5.27 20.59 2.12
CA ASP A 100 6.60 21.01 2.57
C ASP A 100 7.67 20.00 2.13
N SER A 101 7.38 18.69 2.21
CA SER A 101 8.25 17.63 1.68
C SER A 101 8.53 17.78 0.17
N VAL A 102 7.54 18.21 -0.62
CA VAL A 102 7.71 18.44 -2.06
C VAL A 102 8.70 19.57 -2.33
N GLU A 103 8.54 20.69 -1.63
CA GLU A 103 9.45 21.84 -1.77
C GLU A 103 10.86 21.44 -1.30
N GLU A 104 11.00 20.92 -0.07
CA GLU A 104 12.29 20.60 0.54
C GLU A 104 13.13 19.62 -0.30
N PHE A 105 12.54 18.54 -0.81
CA PHE A 105 13.29 17.50 -1.53
C PHE A 105 13.56 17.84 -3.00
N LEU A 106 12.76 18.72 -3.62
CA LEU A 106 12.88 19.01 -5.04
C LEU A 106 13.56 20.34 -5.33
N GLU A 107 13.61 21.29 -4.40
CA GLU A 107 14.17 22.64 -4.58
C GLU A 107 15.57 22.65 -5.20
N GLU A 108 16.49 21.82 -4.70
CA GLU A 108 17.89 21.83 -5.17
C GLU A 108 18.13 20.92 -6.40
N GLY A 109 17.33 19.85 -6.55
CA GLY A 109 17.62 18.75 -7.48
C GLY A 109 16.72 18.67 -8.71
N ALA A 110 15.45 19.07 -8.58
CA ALA A 110 14.46 19.04 -9.65
C ALA A 110 13.32 20.06 -9.41
N PRO A 111 13.63 21.36 -9.27
CA PRO A 111 12.62 22.38 -8.99
C PRO A 111 11.58 22.52 -10.11
N ASP A 112 11.89 22.03 -11.31
CA ASP A 112 10.97 21.96 -12.45
C ASP A 112 9.79 21.00 -12.23
N LEU A 113 9.90 20.06 -11.28
CA LEU A 113 8.84 19.11 -10.94
C LEU A 113 7.79 19.71 -9.98
N ILE A 114 8.17 20.68 -9.16
CA ILE A 114 7.32 21.28 -8.10
C ILE A 114 6.00 21.82 -8.68
N PRO A 115 5.98 22.61 -9.78
CA PRO A 115 4.72 23.20 -10.30
C PRO A 115 3.71 22.17 -10.81
N TYR A 116 4.13 20.92 -10.99
CA TYR A 116 3.30 19.84 -11.52
C TYR A 116 2.83 18.85 -10.45
N HIS A 117 3.21 19.07 -9.20
CA HIS A 117 2.67 18.31 -8.08
C HIS A 117 1.19 18.63 -7.90
N GLN A 118 0.38 17.59 -7.74
CA GLN A 118 -1.03 17.71 -7.48
C GLN A 118 -1.53 16.51 -6.67
N LEU A 119 -1.86 16.75 -5.41
CA LEU A 119 -2.68 15.83 -4.62
C LEU A 119 -4.11 15.81 -5.15
N VAL A 120 -4.70 14.62 -5.27
CA VAL A 120 -6.14 14.45 -5.51
C VAL A 120 -6.79 14.27 -4.14
N ILE A 121 -7.39 15.33 -3.62
CA ILE A 121 -7.98 15.35 -2.27
C ILE A 121 -9.41 14.80 -2.34
N ASN A 122 -9.67 13.74 -1.59
CA ASN A 122 -11.00 13.16 -1.40
C ASN A 122 -11.45 13.48 0.04
N ASP A 123 -12.19 14.58 0.17
CA ASP A 123 -12.68 15.14 1.43
C ASP A 123 -14.21 15.20 1.37
N ASP A 124 -14.84 14.11 1.79
CA ASP A 124 -16.29 13.92 1.82
C ASP A 124 -16.67 13.12 3.07
N VAL A 125 -17.14 13.84 4.10
CA VAL A 125 -17.53 13.27 5.40
C VAL A 125 -18.59 12.18 5.28
N THR A 126 -19.48 12.28 4.28
CA THR A 126 -20.58 11.32 4.13
C THR A 126 -20.07 9.97 3.64
N ASN A 127 -19.04 10.00 2.79
CA ASN A 127 -18.50 8.81 2.13
C ASN A 127 -17.28 8.23 2.83
N PHE A 128 -16.51 9.06 3.56
CA PHE A 128 -15.19 8.65 4.05
C PHE A 128 -14.99 8.70 5.57
N ASP A 129 -15.90 9.29 6.37
CA ASP A 129 -15.74 9.26 7.83
C ASP A 129 -15.80 7.83 8.37
N GLY A 130 -14.69 7.37 8.95
CA GLY A 130 -14.51 6.00 9.44
C GLY A 130 -14.28 4.95 8.34
N ALA A 131 -14.07 5.34 7.08
CA ALA A 131 -13.87 4.39 5.99
C ALA A 131 -12.61 3.51 6.17
N THR A 132 -12.77 2.23 5.88
CA THR A 132 -11.73 1.20 5.96
C THR A 132 -10.81 1.21 4.74
N SER A 133 -9.64 0.58 4.84
CA SER A 133 -8.71 0.40 3.71
C SER A 133 -9.37 -0.28 2.50
N HIS A 134 -10.33 -1.17 2.72
CA HIS A 134 -11.08 -1.85 1.66
C HIS A 134 -12.06 -0.91 0.93
N GLU A 135 -12.78 -0.05 1.67
CA GLU A 135 -13.69 0.93 1.08
C GLU A 135 -12.94 2.01 0.30
N ILE A 136 -11.80 2.47 0.83
CA ILE A 136 -10.92 3.39 0.11
C ILE A 136 -10.39 2.73 -1.17
N ARG A 137 -10.02 1.43 -1.13
CA ARG A 137 -9.57 0.70 -2.33
C ARG A 137 -10.66 0.58 -3.38
N ASP A 138 -11.90 0.32 -2.98
CA ASP A 138 -13.02 0.26 -3.92
C ASP A 138 -13.25 1.59 -4.62
N HIS A 139 -13.31 2.68 -3.85
CA HIS A 139 -13.47 4.02 -4.42
C HIS A 139 -12.29 4.39 -5.33
N PHE A 140 -11.06 4.14 -4.87
CA PHE A 140 -9.86 4.41 -5.66
C PHE A 140 -9.84 3.60 -6.97
N ASN A 141 -10.25 2.34 -6.95
CA ASN A 141 -10.38 1.51 -8.15
C ASN A 141 -11.37 2.10 -9.16
N ALA A 142 -12.52 2.60 -8.69
CA ALA A 142 -13.49 3.28 -9.53
C ALA A 142 -12.91 4.56 -10.14
N TRP A 143 -12.28 5.40 -9.32
CA TRP A 143 -11.63 6.63 -9.76
C TRP A 143 -10.54 6.36 -10.81
N VAL A 144 -9.64 5.39 -10.56
CA VAL A 144 -8.58 5.02 -11.51
C VAL A 144 -9.20 4.59 -12.85
N LYS A 145 -10.24 3.74 -12.81
CA LYS A 145 -10.91 3.28 -14.04
C LYS A 145 -11.45 4.44 -14.87
N GLU A 146 -12.03 5.45 -14.23
CA GLU A 146 -12.51 6.66 -14.91
C GLU A 146 -11.34 7.47 -15.49
N GLN A 147 -10.30 7.72 -14.71
CA GLN A 147 -9.14 8.51 -15.14
C GLN A 147 -8.38 7.88 -16.30
N LEU A 148 -8.20 6.56 -16.30
CA LEU A 148 -7.46 5.86 -17.35
C LEU A 148 -8.10 6.01 -18.73
N SER A 149 -9.42 6.13 -18.81
CA SER A 149 -10.11 6.42 -20.06
C SER A 149 -9.73 7.80 -20.65
N LEU A 150 -9.33 8.74 -19.79
CA LEU A 150 -8.95 10.10 -20.15
C LEU A 150 -7.46 10.24 -20.46
N VAL A 151 -6.61 9.50 -19.74
CA VAL A 151 -5.14 9.68 -19.78
C VAL A 151 -4.40 8.64 -20.65
N ALA A 152 -5.07 7.56 -21.04
CA ALA A 152 -4.49 6.58 -21.95
C ALA A 152 -4.36 7.13 -23.37
N ASN A 153 -3.29 6.75 -24.08
CA ASN A 153 -3.13 7.03 -25.52
C ASN A 153 -4.12 6.23 -26.38
N TYR A 154 -4.49 5.03 -25.92
CA TYR A 154 -5.39 4.11 -26.60
C TYR A 154 -6.43 3.54 -25.61
N PRO A 155 -7.43 4.34 -25.17
CA PRO A 155 -8.38 3.93 -24.15
C PRO A 155 -9.19 2.69 -24.55
N GLU A 156 -9.49 2.54 -25.84
CA GLU A 156 -10.15 1.37 -26.40
C GLU A 156 -9.32 0.10 -26.24
N ARG A 157 -8.00 0.19 -26.00
CA ARG A 157 -7.10 -0.95 -25.87
C ARG A 157 -6.84 -1.37 -24.43
N LEU A 158 -7.35 -0.62 -23.45
CA LEU A 158 -7.15 -0.93 -22.03
C LEU A 158 -7.61 -2.36 -21.67
N HIS A 159 -8.69 -2.84 -22.28
CA HIS A 159 -9.21 -4.19 -22.06
C HIS A 159 -8.38 -5.30 -22.74
N MET A 160 -7.52 -4.96 -23.71
CA MET A 160 -6.72 -5.94 -24.46
C MET A 160 -5.45 -6.38 -23.73
N PHE A 161 -5.06 -5.68 -22.66
CA PHE A 161 -3.93 -6.05 -21.80
C PHE A 161 -4.27 -7.20 -20.83
N GLY A 162 -5.12 -8.14 -21.27
CA GLY A 162 -5.76 -9.16 -20.44
C GLY A 162 -4.84 -9.89 -19.47
N GLY A 163 -5.32 -10.05 -18.23
CA GLY A 163 -4.69 -10.85 -17.17
C GLY A 163 -3.73 -10.09 -16.25
N SER A 164 -3.08 -9.04 -16.75
CA SER A 164 -2.27 -8.10 -15.96
C SER A 164 -3.04 -6.78 -15.88
N CYS A 165 -3.33 -6.26 -14.69
CA CYS A 165 -4.00 -4.97 -14.56
C CYS A 165 -3.23 -3.90 -15.37
N PRO A 166 -3.75 -3.37 -16.50
CA PRO A 166 -3.06 -2.38 -17.34
C PRO A 166 -2.58 -1.16 -16.53
N GLU A 167 -3.23 -0.91 -15.39
CA GLU A 167 -2.95 0.15 -14.45
C GLU A 167 -1.55 0.08 -13.85
N TYR A 168 -0.93 -1.10 -13.76
CA TYR A 168 0.47 -1.24 -13.30
C TYR A 168 1.39 -0.32 -14.08
N SER A 169 1.18 -0.22 -15.40
CA SER A 169 2.03 0.54 -16.29
C SER A 169 1.73 2.05 -16.33
N PHE A 170 0.78 2.53 -15.53
CA PHE A 170 0.45 3.96 -15.44
C PHE A 170 1.18 4.68 -14.29
N GLY A 171 1.89 3.93 -13.43
CA GLY A 171 2.78 4.50 -12.42
C GLY A 171 2.15 4.71 -11.04
N ALA A 172 2.86 5.44 -10.18
CA ALA A 172 2.54 5.57 -8.75
C ALA A 172 1.13 6.13 -8.53
N ARG A 173 0.78 7.21 -9.23
CA ARG A 173 -0.50 7.93 -9.15
C ARG A 173 -1.75 7.05 -9.30
N PHE A 174 -1.65 5.95 -10.04
CA PHE A 174 -2.78 5.07 -10.36
C PHE A 174 -2.70 3.69 -9.71
N ASN A 175 -1.64 3.41 -8.94
CA ASN A 175 -1.47 2.15 -8.22
C ASN A 175 -1.50 2.32 -6.69
N TYR A 176 -1.28 3.54 -6.20
CA TYR A 176 -1.25 3.83 -4.77
C TYR A 176 -2.11 5.05 -4.42
N ALA A 177 -2.68 5.00 -3.23
CA ALA A 177 -3.43 6.10 -2.64
C ALA A 177 -3.01 6.27 -1.18
N LEU A 178 -3.12 7.49 -0.67
CA LEU A 178 -2.94 7.80 0.73
C LEU A 178 -4.29 7.83 1.45
N PHE A 179 -4.32 7.46 2.71
CA PHE A 179 -5.49 7.68 3.56
C PHE A 179 -5.07 8.02 4.98
N VAL A 180 -5.84 8.91 5.61
CA VAL A 180 -5.50 9.53 6.90
C VAL A 180 -6.64 9.28 7.86
N ASP A 181 -6.37 8.45 8.86
CA ASP A 181 -7.30 8.14 9.95
C ASP A 181 -6.86 8.82 11.26
N ASP A 182 -7.54 8.48 12.36
CA ASP A 182 -7.22 9.09 13.66
C ASP A 182 -5.77 8.86 14.10
N ILE A 183 -5.16 7.71 13.78
CA ILE A 183 -3.76 7.44 14.17
C ILE A 183 -2.83 8.39 13.42
N CYS A 184 -3.10 8.65 12.15
CA CYS A 184 -2.33 9.61 11.37
C CYS A 184 -2.42 11.02 11.95
N LEU A 185 -3.61 11.50 12.31
CA LEU A 185 -3.77 12.82 12.93
C LEU A 185 -3.07 12.90 14.30
N GLU A 186 -3.27 11.91 15.16
CA GLU A 186 -2.66 11.86 16.49
C GLU A 186 -1.12 11.72 16.45
N SER A 187 -0.58 11.17 15.36
CA SER A 187 0.88 11.02 15.22
C SER A 187 1.62 12.37 15.23
N LEU A 188 0.95 13.47 14.90
CA LEU A 188 1.51 14.82 14.97
C LEU A 188 1.99 15.19 16.39
N ASP A 189 1.30 14.71 17.42
CA ASP A 189 1.59 15.02 18.82
C ASP A 189 2.42 13.94 19.52
N HIS A 190 2.44 12.73 18.95
CA HIS A 190 3.00 11.54 19.59
C HIS A 190 4.26 10.99 18.93
N MET A 191 4.57 11.40 17.69
CA MET A 191 5.72 10.91 16.93
C MET A 191 6.61 12.06 16.46
N THR A 192 7.92 11.81 16.40
CA THR A 192 8.88 12.77 15.83
C THR A 192 8.67 12.95 14.34
N SER A 193 8.34 11.86 13.62
CA SER A 193 7.92 11.91 12.22
C SER A 193 6.46 11.44 12.11
N PRO A 194 5.51 12.34 11.84
CA PRO A 194 4.11 12.01 11.65
C PRO A 194 3.90 11.06 10.47
N VAL A 195 2.88 10.21 10.54
CA VAL A 195 2.65 9.17 9.54
C VAL A 195 1.33 9.33 8.79
N VAL A 196 1.34 8.90 7.54
CA VAL A 196 0.16 8.65 6.71
C VAL A 196 0.11 7.17 6.33
N LYS A 197 -1.02 6.68 5.83
CA LYS A 197 -1.11 5.31 5.30
C LYS A 197 -1.04 5.34 3.79
N ILE A 198 -0.26 4.44 3.19
CA ILE A 198 -0.23 4.19 1.77
C ILE A 198 -0.89 2.85 1.45
N LEU A 199 -1.87 2.91 0.56
CA LEU A 199 -2.71 1.81 0.11
C LEU A 199 -2.17 1.29 -1.23
N TYR A 200 -2.10 -0.03 -1.37
CA TYR A 200 -1.79 -0.68 -2.63
C TYR A 200 -3.05 -1.22 -3.31
N LYS A 201 -3.32 -0.72 -4.52
CA LYS A 201 -4.48 -1.15 -5.33
C LYS A 201 -4.42 -2.63 -5.71
N GLN A 202 -3.25 -3.12 -6.09
CA GLN A 202 -3.11 -4.44 -6.72
C GLN A 202 -3.18 -5.60 -5.72
N TRP A 203 -3.19 -5.30 -4.42
CA TRP A 203 -3.45 -6.31 -3.39
C TRP A 203 -4.79 -7.04 -3.60
N GLY A 204 -5.76 -6.35 -4.21
CA GLY A 204 -7.03 -6.91 -4.64
C GLY A 204 -8.22 -6.47 -3.78
N ASN A 205 -9.42 -6.77 -4.26
CA ASN A 205 -10.65 -6.47 -3.55
C ASN A 205 -11.18 -7.73 -2.87
N LEU A 206 -11.51 -7.61 -1.58
CA LEU A 206 -12.24 -8.62 -0.84
C LEU A 206 -13.75 -8.45 -1.03
N THR A 207 -14.49 -9.55 -1.06
CA THR A 207 -15.97 -9.49 -0.97
C THR A 207 -16.39 -8.97 0.41
N PRO A 208 -17.63 -8.47 0.58
CA PRO A 208 -18.11 -8.03 1.89
C PRO A 208 -17.95 -9.08 3.00
N GLU A 209 -18.14 -10.36 2.68
CA GLU A 209 -17.96 -11.47 3.62
C GLU A 209 -16.50 -11.68 3.98
N GLU A 210 -15.59 -11.58 3.00
CA GLU A 210 -14.15 -11.73 3.21
C GLU A 210 -13.56 -10.61 4.05
N ARG A 211 -14.16 -9.41 4.04
CA ARG A 211 -13.74 -8.26 4.89
C ARG A 211 -14.03 -8.46 6.37
N ASN A 212 -14.93 -9.39 6.71
CA ASN A 212 -15.30 -9.67 8.10
C ASN A 212 -14.33 -10.66 8.76
N TYR A 213 -13.06 -10.28 8.84
CA TYR A 213 -12.04 -11.05 9.55
C TYR A 213 -11.69 -10.41 10.88
N LYS A 214 -11.27 -11.25 11.82
CA LYS A 214 -10.74 -10.79 13.09
C LYS A 214 -9.27 -10.41 12.91
N ILE A 215 -8.95 -9.15 13.12
CA ILE A 215 -7.58 -8.65 13.14
C ILE A 215 -6.82 -9.31 14.29
N HIS A 216 -5.59 -9.76 14.01
CA HIS A 216 -4.70 -10.31 15.02
C HIS A 216 -4.34 -9.23 16.05
N PRO A 217 -4.39 -9.50 17.38
CA PRO A 217 -4.32 -8.47 18.42
C PRO A 217 -3.03 -7.64 18.46
N ASP A 218 -1.93 -8.17 17.91
CA ASP A 218 -0.64 -7.49 17.83
C ASP A 218 -0.45 -6.60 16.59
N TRP A 219 -1.40 -6.63 15.66
CA TRP A 219 -1.29 -6.00 14.35
C TRP A 219 -2.43 -5.01 14.13
N HIS A 220 -2.20 -4.00 13.29
CA HIS A 220 -3.24 -3.04 12.92
C HIS A 220 -4.13 -3.55 11.78
N ASP A 221 -3.71 -4.64 11.11
CA ASP A 221 -4.52 -5.37 10.13
C ASP A 221 -3.96 -6.79 9.92
N GLY A 222 -4.71 -7.64 9.22
CA GLY A 222 -4.36 -9.03 8.94
C GLY A 222 -4.75 -10.00 10.05
N THR A 223 -4.74 -11.29 9.72
CA THR A 223 -5.36 -12.35 10.54
C THR A 223 -4.34 -13.25 11.23
N THR A 224 -3.11 -13.27 10.74
CA THR A 224 -2.06 -14.18 11.18
C THR A 224 -1.11 -13.50 12.16
N GLU A 225 -0.25 -14.29 12.80
CA GLU A 225 0.85 -13.79 13.63
C GLU A 225 2.10 -13.37 12.81
N MET A 226 2.13 -13.64 11.50
CA MET A 226 3.29 -13.46 10.62
C MET A 226 3.52 -11.98 10.27
N ASP A 227 4.71 -11.45 10.53
CA ASP A 227 5.02 -10.05 10.23
C ASP A 227 5.10 -9.75 8.73
N GLU A 228 5.16 -10.76 7.85
CA GLU A 228 5.14 -10.58 6.40
C GLU A 228 3.74 -10.71 5.76
N GLU A 229 2.66 -10.86 6.54
CA GLU A 229 1.30 -10.87 5.98
C GLU A 229 1.02 -9.53 5.29
N ASP A 230 0.87 -9.56 3.96
CA ASP A 230 0.46 -8.40 3.17
C ASP A 230 -1.04 -8.13 3.35
N VAL A 231 -1.36 -6.93 3.86
CA VAL A 231 -2.72 -6.42 4.10
C VAL A 231 -3.12 -5.32 3.11
N GLY A 232 -2.26 -5.04 2.14
CA GLY A 232 -2.50 -4.12 1.04
C GLY A 232 -2.43 -2.65 1.42
N TRP A 233 -1.88 -2.34 2.59
CA TRP A 233 -1.51 -0.99 3.00
C TRP A 233 -0.39 -1.04 4.05
N MET A 234 0.38 0.04 4.15
CA MET A 234 1.41 0.23 5.18
C MET A 234 1.42 1.68 5.66
N TYR A 235 2.12 1.95 6.76
CA TYR A 235 2.41 3.32 7.17
C TYR A 235 3.60 3.86 6.37
N MET A 236 3.64 5.19 6.22
CA MET A 236 4.70 5.96 5.58
C MET A 236 4.89 7.24 6.39
N CYS A 237 6.13 7.63 6.65
CA CYS A 237 6.37 8.93 7.27
C CYS A 237 6.02 10.05 6.28
N ALA A 238 5.41 11.14 6.75
CA ALA A 238 4.92 12.19 5.87
C ALA A 238 6.05 12.88 5.08
N ASP A 239 7.26 12.95 5.64
CA ASP A 239 8.46 13.47 5.01
C ASP A 239 9.04 12.56 3.91
N GLU A 240 8.75 11.26 3.93
CA GLU A 240 9.15 10.29 2.89
C GLU A 240 8.28 10.34 1.62
N TYR A 241 7.29 11.25 1.57
CA TYR A 241 6.31 11.34 0.49
C TYR A 241 6.93 11.36 -0.91
N VAL A 242 7.91 12.24 -1.14
CA VAL A 242 8.56 12.42 -2.45
C VAL A 242 9.35 11.17 -2.83
N GLU A 243 10.14 10.64 -1.89
CA GLU A 243 10.96 9.46 -2.11
C GLU A 243 10.12 8.21 -2.44
N LEU A 244 9.05 7.97 -1.68
CA LEU A 244 8.22 6.81 -1.91
C LEU A 244 7.40 6.94 -3.20
N TYR A 245 6.96 8.16 -3.56
CA TYR A 245 6.37 8.38 -4.87
C TYR A 245 7.35 8.02 -5.99
N ASP A 246 8.59 8.53 -5.91
CA ASP A 246 9.63 8.27 -6.90
C ASP A 246 9.94 6.77 -7.03
N LYS A 247 10.16 6.09 -5.90
CA LYS A 247 10.39 4.64 -5.84
C LYS A 247 9.20 3.84 -6.39
N PHE A 248 7.96 4.25 -6.10
CA PHE A 248 6.76 3.54 -6.52
C PHE A 248 6.30 3.82 -7.95
N GLU A 249 6.86 4.83 -8.64
CA GLU A 249 6.66 4.94 -10.09
C GLU A 249 7.19 3.69 -10.81
N TRP A 250 8.25 3.10 -10.25
CA TRP A 250 8.84 1.86 -10.72
C TRP A 250 8.00 0.62 -10.33
N SER A 251 6.67 0.73 -10.35
CA SER A 251 5.72 -0.32 -9.96
C SER A 251 5.94 -1.65 -10.69
N TYR A 252 6.48 -1.63 -11.92
CA TYR A 252 6.81 -2.84 -12.67
C TYR A 252 7.99 -3.64 -12.07
N PHE A 253 8.76 -3.06 -11.15
CA PHE A 253 9.80 -3.73 -10.39
C PHE A 253 9.30 -4.31 -9.05
N ASP A 254 7.99 -4.44 -8.85
CA ASP A 254 7.40 -5.00 -7.63
C ASP A 254 7.84 -4.25 -6.35
N MET A 255 8.07 -2.93 -6.48
CA MET A 255 8.64 -2.09 -5.43
C MET A 255 7.84 -2.11 -4.13
N TRP A 256 6.51 -2.31 -4.21
CA TRP A 256 5.67 -2.53 -3.04
C TRP A 256 6.27 -3.59 -2.10
N TYR A 257 6.61 -4.78 -2.60
CA TYR A 257 7.10 -5.89 -1.78
C TYR A 257 8.54 -5.68 -1.29
N ALA A 258 9.30 -4.78 -1.91
CA ALA A 258 10.63 -4.42 -1.44
C ALA A 258 10.59 -3.54 -0.19
N PHE A 259 9.56 -2.71 -0.03
CA PHE A 259 9.41 -1.75 1.06
C PHE A 259 8.25 -2.08 2.02
N TYR A 260 7.42 -3.09 1.69
CA TYR A 260 6.25 -3.42 2.46
C TYR A 260 6.61 -3.81 3.90
N MET A 261 5.99 -3.11 4.86
CA MET A 261 6.05 -3.41 6.28
C MET A 261 4.63 -3.56 6.81
N ARG A 262 4.34 -4.69 7.47
CA ARG A 262 3.02 -4.94 8.02
C ARG A 262 2.71 -3.97 9.17
N PRO A 263 1.61 -3.21 9.12
CA PRO A 263 1.21 -2.30 10.20
C PRO A 263 1.04 -3.00 11.56
N PRO A 264 1.69 -2.53 12.64
CA PRO A 264 2.24 -1.18 12.80
C PRO A 264 3.75 -1.02 12.53
N LEU A 265 4.43 -1.99 11.92
CA LEU A 265 5.86 -1.86 11.64
C LEU A 265 6.17 -0.77 10.61
N MET A 266 7.35 -0.18 10.73
CA MET A 266 7.94 0.84 9.86
C MET A 266 9.39 0.46 9.53
N ASP A 267 9.91 0.90 8.39
CA ASP A 267 11.34 0.71 8.06
C ASP A 267 12.24 1.45 9.06
N GLY A 268 13.43 0.92 9.36
CA GLY A 268 14.33 1.43 10.39
C GLY A 268 13.86 1.25 11.85
N GLN A 269 12.60 0.87 12.05
CA GLN A 269 11.94 0.67 13.36
C GLN A 269 11.67 -0.81 13.66
N VAL A 270 12.32 -1.72 12.91
CA VAL A 270 12.24 -3.16 13.15
C VAL A 270 12.89 -3.43 14.51
N PRO A 271 12.13 -3.81 15.55
CA PRO A 271 12.72 -4.01 16.86
C PRO A 271 13.65 -5.21 16.73
N GLU A 272 14.96 -5.00 16.82
CA GLU A 272 15.96 -6.08 16.81
C GLU A 272 15.63 -7.16 17.86
N ARG A 273 14.77 -6.83 18.84
CA ARG A 273 14.10 -7.78 19.72
C ARG A 273 12.73 -7.26 20.09
N ARG A 274 11.67 -7.69 19.40
CA ARG A 274 10.27 -7.95 19.86
C ARG A 274 9.68 -7.16 21.06
N GLY A 275 10.18 -5.98 21.43
CA GLY A 275 10.11 -5.51 22.82
C GLY A 275 9.98 -4.01 23.01
N ASP A 276 10.54 -3.18 22.11
CA ASP A 276 10.23 -1.74 22.12
C ASP A 276 9.24 -1.41 21.01
N ARG A 277 7.98 -1.20 21.39
CA ARG A 277 6.90 -0.74 20.50
C ARG A 277 6.58 0.74 20.74
N SER A 278 7.39 1.45 21.54
CA SER A 278 7.11 2.83 21.96
C SER A 278 7.32 3.87 20.87
N GLU A 279 7.81 3.46 19.70
CA GLU A 279 8.00 4.32 18.53
C GLU A 279 7.10 3.90 17.34
N LEU A 280 6.30 2.84 17.48
CA LEU A 280 5.41 2.38 16.41
C LEU A 280 4.12 3.22 16.36
N PRO A 281 3.57 3.52 15.17
CA PRO A 281 2.29 4.20 15.03
C PRO A 281 1.22 3.62 15.96
N GLY A 282 0.54 4.49 16.72
CA GLY A 282 -0.53 4.11 17.63
C GLY A 282 -0.08 3.57 19.00
N PHE A 283 1.21 3.53 19.33
CA PHE A 283 1.69 3.04 20.62
C PHE A 283 1.03 3.73 21.83
N TRP A 284 0.67 5.01 21.69
CA TRP A 284 0.01 5.83 22.72
C TRP A 284 -1.42 5.35 23.06
N ARG A 285 -2.04 4.54 22.19
CA ARG A 285 -3.37 3.95 22.42
C ARG A 285 -3.33 2.66 23.21
N ILE A 286 -2.15 2.04 23.36
CA ILE A 286 -1.99 0.81 24.14
C ILE A 286 -1.99 1.20 25.61
N LYS A 287 -3.06 0.84 26.32
CA LYS A 287 -3.16 1.08 27.77
C LYS A 287 -2.00 0.39 28.49
N LYS A 288 -1.27 1.15 29.30
CA LYS A 288 -0.29 0.65 30.26
C LYS A 288 -0.96 -0.08 31.41
#